data_AF-A0A6C0JWF9-F1
#
_entry.id   AF-A0A6C0JWF9-F1
#
_cell.length_a   1.000
_cell.length_b   1.000
_cell.length_c   1.000
_cell.angle_alpha   90.00
_cell.angle_beta   90.00
_cell.angle_gamma   90.00
#
_symmetry.space_group_name_H-M   'P 1'
#
loop_
_entity.id
_entity.type
_entity.pdbx_description
1 polymer ?
#
loop_
_entity_poly.entity_id
_entity_poly.type
_entity_poly.pdbx_seq_one_letter_code
_entity_poly.pdbx_strand_id
1 'polypeptide(L)'
;MSFLCSSKRGILGQKLRQLIYKNQSILELRTGRELSFWRSGKDELLPQVCRRGNRILGIASGAKKDLHLPFQFSIILENSQQDNYFTEKLIDCLLCKTVPIYWGCPNIGAYFDARGIIILRSIDGGIIEELVMQLKKCGPEFYEQRREAIENNYDMAFNYAFNYSERLKKLIHT
;
A
#
# COMPACT_ATOMS: atom_id res chain seq x y z
N MET A 1 -9.57 1.54 6.13
CA MET A 1 -8.29 1.48 5.37
C MET A 1 -7.52 0.26 5.81
N SER A 2 -6.62 -0.27 4.99
CA SER A 2 -5.84 -1.47 5.34
C SER A 2 -4.33 -1.26 5.32
N PHE A 3 -3.63 -2.13 6.06
CA PHE A 3 -2.17 -2.20 6.09
C PHE A 3 -1.71 -3.62 6.42
N LEU A 4 -0.69 -4.13 5.73
CA LEU A 4 -0.12 -5.45 5.97
C LEU A 4 1.32 -5.36 6.48
N CYS A 5 1.62 -6.08 7.57
CA CYS A 5 2.97 -6.19 8.10
C CYS A 5 3.39 -7.65 8.32
N SER A 6 4.66 -7.94 8.06
CA SER A 6 5.33 -9.21 8.36
C SER A 6 6.35 -9.03 9.48
N SER A 7 6.80 -10.13 10.10
CA SER A 7 7.87 -10.12 11.11
C SER A 7 9.27 -9.87 10.57
N LYS A 8 9.47 -9.99 9.24
CA LYS A 8 10.76 -9.75 8.57
C LYS A 8 11.36 -8.40 8.97
N ARG A 9 12.67 -8.41 9.23
CA ARG A 9 13.48 -7.25 9.61
C ARG A 9 14.74 -7.27 8.75
N GLY A 10 15.32 -6.09 8.50
CA GLY A 10 16.65 -5.98 7.90
C GLY A 10 16.79 -4.78 6.97
N ILE A 11 15.77 -4.50 6.16
CA ILE A 11 15.78 -3.39 5.19
C ILE A 11 14.80 -2.29 5.58
N LEU A 12 15.04 -1.08 5.06
CA LEU A 12 14.33 0.14 5.47
C LEU A 12 12.80 0.00 5.39
N GLY A 13 12.26 -0.47 4.27
CA GLY A 13 10.81 -0.63 4.12
C GLY A 13 10.18 -1.60 5.11
N GLN A 14 10.89 -2.67 5.49
CA GLN A 14 10.44 -3.58 6.55
C GLN A 14 10.44 -2.90 7.92
N LYS A 15 11.48 -2.11 8.23
CA LYS A 15 11.56 -1.32 9.47
C LYS A 15 10.42 -0.30 9.56
N LEU A 16 10.15 0.43 8.47
CA LEU A 16 9.03 1.38 8.39
C LEU A 16 7.69 0.69 8.61
N ARG A 17 7.45 -0.46 7.97
CA ARG A 17 6.22 -1.23 8.19
C ARG A 17 6.03 -1.64 9.64
N GLN A 18 7.10 -2.08 10.31
CA GLN A 18 7.03 -2.41 11.74
C GLN A 18 6.82 -1.20 12.62
N LEU A 19 7.43 -0.05 12.29
CA LEU A 19 7.21 1.20 13.00
C LEU A 19 5.73 1.60 12.93
N ILE A 20 5.14 1.57 11.72
CA ILE A 20 3.72 1.84 11.50
C ILE A 20 2.86 0.84 12.28
N TYR A 21 3.18 -0.46 12.21
CA TYR A 21 2.46 -1.51 12.93
C TYR A 21 2.45 -1.27 14.45
N LYS A 22 3.60 -0.93 15.05
CA LYS A 22 3.72 -0.67 16.50
C LYS A 22 3.00 0.61 16.93
N ASN A 23 2.86 1.58 16.04
CA ASN A 23 2.19 2.86 16.30
C ASN A 23 0.71 2.88 15.87
N GLN A 24 0.10 1.73 15.57
CA GLN A 24 -1.27 1.68 15.06
C GLN A 24 -2.28 2.36 15.99
N SER A 25 -2.19 2.16 17.31
CA SER A 25 -3.10 2.80 18.27
C SER A 25 -2.96 4.34 18.27
N ILE A 26 -1.75 4.85 18.04
CA ILE A 26 -1.49 6.30 17.93
C ILE A 26 -2.09 6.84 16.64
N LEU A 27 -1.95 6.10 15.53
CA LEU A 27 -2.55 6.47 14.25
C LEU A 27 -4.08 6.52 14.36
N GLU A 28 -4.72 5.50 14.94
CA GLU A 28 -6.17 5.48 15.15
C GLU A 28 -6.63 6.64 16.05
N LEU A 29 -5.97 6.84 17.19
CA LEU A 29 -6.28 7.93 18.13
C LEU A 29 -6.17 9.32 17.47
N ARG A 30 -5.08 9.58 16.75
CA ARG A 30 -4.80 10.92 16.19
C ARG A 30 -5.58 11.22 14.93
N THR A 31 -6.04 10.19 14.22
CA THR A 31 -6.87 10.36 13.01
C THR A 31 -8.35 10.26 13.31
N GLY A 32 -8.75 9.68 14.45
CA GLY A 32 -10.14 9.36 14.77
C GLY A 32 -10.72 8.28 13.86
N ARG A 33 -9.87 7.44 13.25
CA ARG A 33 -10.27 6.45 12.25
C ARG A 33 -9.90 5.05 12.71
N GLU A 34 -10.79 4.11 12.41
CA GLU A 34 -10.46 2.69 12.51
C GLU A 34 -9.60 2.24 11.34
N LEU A 35 -8.48 1.59 11.65
CA LEU A 35 -7.51 1.12 10.67
C LEU A 35 -7.39 -0.40 10.77
N SER A 36 -7.52 -1.09 9.65
CA SER A 36 -7.42 -2.56 9.60
C SER A 36 -5.97 -2.98 9.41
N PHE A 37 -5.29 -3.30 10.51
CA PHE A 37 -3.92 -3.83 10.52
C PHE A 37 -3.93 -5.36 10.41
N TRP A 38 -3.29 -5.85 9.36
CA TRP A 38 -3.14 -7.27 9.04
C TRP A 38 -1.71 -7.73 9.30
N ARG A 39 -1.59 -8.98 9.75
CA ARG A 39 -0.34 -9.72 9.86
C ARG A 39 -0.23 -10.72 8.73
N SER A 40 0.96 -10.82 8.13
CA SER A 40 1.26 -11.87 7.16
C SER A 40 1.17 -13.24 7.83
N GLY A 41 0.38 -14.16 7.25
CA GLY A 41 0.34 -15.56 7.68
C GLY A 41 1.51 -16.42 7.15
N LYS A 42 2.44 -15.83 6.37
CA LYS A 42 3.54 -16.56 5.72
C LYS A 42 4.85 -16.61 6.54
N ASP A 43 4.97 -15.82 7.59
CA ASP A 43 6.16 -15.71 8.44
C ASP A 43 5.76 -15.84 9.91
N GLU A 44 6.73 -15.80 10.83
CA GLU A 44 6.45 -15.71 12.26
C GLU A 44 5.46 -14.56 12.52
N LEU A 45 4.40 -14.83 13.29
CA LEU A 45 3.37 -13.83 13.51
C LEU A 45 3.90 -12.71 14.40
N LEU A 46 3.73 -11.48 13.95
CA LEU A 46 3.93 -10.31 14.81
C LEU A 46 2.99 -10.39 16.03
N PRO A 47 3.41 -9.82 17.19
CA PRO A 47 2.56 -9.75 18.36
C PRO A 47 1.28 -8.96 18.06
N GLN A 48 0.19 -9.32 18.73
CA GLN A 48 -1.01 -8.50 18.73
C GLN A 48 -0.72 -7.23 19.53
N VAL A 49 -1.05 -6.08 18.97
CA VAL A 49 -0.81 -4.79 19.64
C VAL A 49 -2.09 -3.96 19.78
N CYS A 50 -3.16 -4.32 19.05
CA CYS A 50 -4.49 -3.75 19.24
C CYS A 50 -5.34 -4.65 20.15
N ARG A 51 -6.15 -4.05 21.04
CA ARG A 51 -7.06 -4.76 21.96
C ARG A 51 -8.06 -5.66 21.23
N ARG A 52 -8.46 -5.28 20.01
CA ARG A 52 -9.38 -6.06 19.15
C ARG A 52 -8.67 -7.20 18.40
N GLY A 53 -7.36 -7.35 18.60
CA GLY A 53 -6.50 -8.25 17.85
C GLY A 53 -6.16 -7.72 16.46
N ASN A 54 -5.10 -8.28 15.88
CA ASN A 54 -4.70 -8.00 14.51
C ASN A 54 -5.09 -9.16 13.59
N ARG A 55 -5.76 -8.85 12.48
CA ARG A 55 -6.20 -9.83 11.48
C ARG A 55 -5.00 -10.59 10.90
N ILE A 56 -5.21 -11.83 10.47
CA ILE A 56 -4.18 -12.63 9.82
C ILE A 56 -4.60 -12.82 8.36
N LEU A 57 -3.70 -12.47 7.45
CA LEU A 57 -3.94 -12.68 6.03
C LEU A 57 -3.77 -14.17 5.71
N GLY A 58 -4.77 -14.75 5.05
CA GLY A 58 -4.74 -16.14 4.60
C GLY A 58 -3.54 -16.42 3.68
N ILE A 59 -3.07 -17.67 3.68
CA ILE A 59 -1.94 -18.12 2.85
C ILE A 59 -2.36 -18.62 1.46
N ALA A 60 -3.66 -18.82 1.25
CA ALA A 60 -4.23 -19.27 -0.02
C ALA A 60 -4.03 -18.23 -1.14
N SER A 61 -3.97 -18.72 -2.38
CA SER A 61 -3.97 -17.85 -3.56
C SER A 61 -5.22 -16.98 -3.56
N GLY A 62 -5.05 -15.67 -3.76
CA GLY A 62 -6.15 -14.70 -3.79
C GLY A 62 -6.55 -14.10 -2.44
N ALA A 63 -5.99 -14.53 -1.30
CA ALA A 63 -6.31 -13.96 0.02
C ALA A 63 -6.06 -12.44 0.12
N LYS A 64 -5.15 -11.90 -0.72
CA LYS A 64 -4.89 -10.45 -0.79
C LYS A 64 -6.10 -9.62 -1.23
N LYS A 65 -7.12 -10.21 -1.87
CA LYS A 65 -8.36 -9.50 -2.16
C LYS A 65 -9.03 -9.00 -0.88
N ASP A 66 -8.96 -9.79 0.20
CA ASP A 66 -9.55 -9.45 1.50
C ASP A 66 -8.79 -8.29 2.19
N LEU A 67 -7.54 -8.07 1.79
CA LEU A 67 -6.71 -6.97 2.27
C LEU A 67 -7.07 -5.63 1.61
N HIS A 68 -7.40 -5.62 0.31
CA HIS A 68 -7.57 -4.38 -0.44
C HIS A 68 -9.03 -4.07 -0.80
N LEU A 69 -9.76 -5.03 -1.36
CA LEU A 69 -11.08 -4.85 -1.95
C LEU A 69 -12.12 -4.20 -1.00
N PRO A 70 -12.15 -4.49 0.32
CA PRO A 70 -13.09 -3.84 1.24
C PRO A 70 -12.76 -2.38 1.56
N PHE A 71 -11.64 -1.84 1.08
CA PHE A 71 -11.12 -0.53 1.49
C PHE A 71 -10.85 0.38 0.31
N GLN A 72 -11.26 1.64 0.46
CA GLN A 72 -10.92 2.71 -0.50
C GLN A 72 -9.44 3.10 -0.47
N PHE A 73 -8.74 2.83 0.65
CA PHE A 73 -7.33 3.18 0.83
C PHE A 73 -6.54 2.04 1.50
N SER A 74 -5.30 1.85 1.04
CA SER A 74 -4.32 0.94 1.65
C SER A 74 -2.98 1.62 1.82
N ILE A 75 -2.32 1.40 2.94
CA ILE A 75 -0.95 1.85 3.17
C ILE A 75 0.00 0.81 2.54
N ILE A 76 0.77 1.23 1.53
CA ILE A 76 1.62 0.38 0.71
C ILE A 76 3.07 0.85 0.83
N LEU A 77 3.92 0.04 1.45
CA LEU A 77 5.35 0.30 1.52
C LEU A 77 6.09 -0.79 0.78
N GLU A 78 7.01 -0.40 -0.09
CA GLU A 78 7.98 -1.31 -0.70
C GLU A 78 9.09 -1.69 0.27
N ASN A 79 9.95 -2.62 -0.14
CA ASN A 79 11.06 -3.09 0.66
C ASN A 79 12.22 -2.07 0.78
N SER A 80 12.39 -1.25 -0.25
CA SER A 80 13.37 -0.19 -0.38
C SER A 80 12.77 0.96 -1.21
N GLN A 81 13.43 2.11 -1.20
CA GLN A 81 13.11 3.22 -2.08
C GLN A 81 14.15 3.30 -3.20
N GLN A 82 13.72 3.10 -4.44
CA GLN A 82 14.58 3.08 -5.63
C GLN A 82 13.77 3.51 -6.86
N ASP A 83 14.41 4.21 -7.80
CA ASP A 83 13.78 4.54 -9.06
C ASP A 83 13.41 3.27 -9.83
N ASN A 84 12.26 3.32 -10.50
CA ASN A 84 11.73 2.23 -11.32
C ASN A 84 11.38 0.95 -10.52
N TYR A 85 11.32 1.04 -9.18
CA TYR A 85 11.08 -0.10 -8.30
C TYR A 85 9.73 -0.03 -7.59
N PHE A 86 8.76 -0.77 -8.13
CA PHE A 86 7.51 -1.12 -7.46
C PHE A 86 7.25 -2.61 -7.62
N THR A 87 6.46 -3.19 -6.72
CA THR A 87 6.23 -4.64 -6.69
C THR A 87 4.76 -4.99 -6.80
N GLU A 88 4.44 -6.28 -6.65
CA GLU A 88 3.07 -6.78 -6.61
C GLU A 88 2.23 -6.09 -5.54
N LYS A 89 2.82 -5.52 -4.49
CA LYS A 89 2.08 -4.82 -3.43
C LYS A 89 1.30 -3.62 -3.95
N LEU A 90 1.94 -2.81 -4.82
CA LEU A 90 1.27 -1.68 -5.44
C LEU A 90 0.27 -2.16 -6.49
N ILE A 91 0.67 -3.12 -7.33
CA ILE A 91 -0.19 -3.68 -8.38
C ILE A 91 -1.48 -4.27 -7.81
N ASP A 92 -1.39 -5.12 -6.78
CA ASP A 92 -2.53 -5.75 -6.11
C ASP A 92 -3.51 -4.70 -5.54
N CYS A 93 -2.97 -3.60 -4.99
CA CYS A 93 -3.77 -2.48 -4.48
C CYS A 93 -4.53 -1.77 -5.60
N LEU A 94 -3.84 -1.42 -6.68
CA LEU A 94 -4.42 -0.71 -7.83
C LEU A 94 -5.46 -1.55 -8.58
N LEU A 95 -5.23 -2.86 -8.71
CA LEU A 95 -6.20 -3.80 -9.30
C LEU A 95 -7.51 -3.89 -8.50
N CYS A 96 -7.49 -3.56 -7.21
CA CYS A 96 -8.69 -3.49 -6.38
C CYS A 96 -9.37 -2.11 -6.43
N LYS A 97 -8.88 -1.19 -7.27
CA LYS A 97 -9.27 0.24 -7.29
C LYS A 97 -9.09 0.92 -5.93
N THR A 98 -8.18 0.41 -5.11
CA THR A 98 -7.85 0.96 -3.80
C THR A 98 -6.76 2.00 -3.95
N VAL A 99 -6.95 3.20 -3.41
CA VAL A 99 -5.97 4.30 -3.46
C VAL A 99 -4.78 3.97 -2.54
N PRO A 100 -3.55 3.87 -3.08
CA PRO A 100 -2.38 3.57 -2.27
C PRO A 100 -1.86 4.83 -1.56
N ILE A 101 -1.60 4.70 -0.26
CA ILE A 101 -0.76 5.61 0.52
C ILE A 101 0.65 5.00 0.51
N TYR A 102 1.49 5.51 -0.39
CA TYR A 102 2.59 4.77 -1.00
C TYR A 102 3.97 5.31 -0.63
N TRP A 103 4.89 4.40 -0.32
CA TRP A 103 6.34 4.67 -0.22
C TRP A 103 7.13 3.58 -0.96
N GLY A 104 8.01 3.95 -1.88
CA GLY A 104 8.80 2.98 -2.66
C GLY A 104 9.49 3.60 -3.87
N CYS A 105 8.80 3.75 -4.99
CA CYS A 105 9.35 4.29 -6.23
C CYS A 105 9.30 5.83 -6.26
N PRO A 106 10.42 6.58 -6.24
CA PRO A 106 10.40 8.05 -6.28
C PRO A 106 9.80 8.62 -7.57
N ASN A 107 10.06 7.95 -8.70
CA ASN A 107 9.55 8.34 -10.02
C ASN A 107 8.27 7.57 -10.42
N ILE A 108 7.44 7.17 -9.46
CA ILE A 108 6.21 6.38 -9.73
C ILE A 108 5.26 7.06 -10.72
N GLY A 109 5.29 8.41 -10.81
CA GLY A 109 4.51 9.19 -11.76
C GLY A 109 4.85 8.94 -13.24
N ALA A 110 6.00 8.32 -13.54
CA ALA A 110 6.32 7.88 -14.90
C ALA A 110 5.57 6.60 -15.31
N TYR A 111 4.99 5.88 -14.34
CA TYR A 111 4.38 4.57 -14.55
C TYR A 111 2.88 4.53 -14.26
N PHE A 112 2.43 5.43 -13.39
CA PHE A 112 1.06 5.53 -12.92
C PHE A 112 0.66 7.00 -12.81
N ASP A 113 -0.64 7.27 -12.89
CA ASP A 113 -1.21 8.58 -12.63
C ASP A 113 -1.04 8.93 -11.14
N ALA A 114 -0.08 9.82 -10.87
CA ALA A 114 0.25 10.26 -9.52
C ALA A 114 -0.93 10.95 -8.80
N ARG A 115 -1.95 11.44 -9.51
CA ARG A 115 -3.16 12.03 -8.89
C ARG A 115 -3.94 10.99 -8.08
N GLY A 116 -3.84 9.70 -8.46
CA GLY A 116 -4.47 8.57 -7.81
C GLY A 116 -3.60 7.89 -6.73
N ILE A 117 -2.44 8.45 -6.39
CA ILE A 117 -1.48 7.88 -5.42
C ILE A 117 -1.12 8.94 -4.38
N ILE A 118 -1.24 8.60 -3.10
CA ILE A 118 -0.79 9.47 -2.01
C ILE A 118 0.67 9.12 -1.69
N ILE A 119 1.61 9.91 -2.19
CA ILE A 119 3.05 9.62 -2.04
C ILE A 119 3.53 10.09 -0.67
N LEU A 120 4.14 9.17 0.09
CA LEU A 120 4.87 9.42 1.32
C LEU A 120 6.35 9.64 1.02
N ARG A 121 6.98 10.56 1.76
CA ARG A 121 8.40 10.91 1.59
C ARG A 121 9.20 10.71 2.87
N SER A 122 8.56 10.79 4.03
CA SER A 122 9.24 10.71 5.31
C SER A 122 9.68 9.28 5.63
N ILE A 123 10.82 9.20 6.31
CA ILE A 123 11.37 7.97 6.89
C ILE A 123 11.42 8.11 8.41
N ASP A 124 11.80 7.03 9.10
CA ASP A 124 11.90 6.96 10.55
C ASP A 124 10.62 7.47 11.24
N GLY A 125 10.73 8.20 12.35
CA GLY A 125 9.57 8.72 13.08
C GLY A 125 8.68 9.67 12.26
N GLY A 126 9.25 10.37 11.26
CA GLY A 126 8.53 11.34 10.44
C GLY A 126 7.38 10.71 9.63
N ILE A 127 7.49 9.43 9.27
CA ILE A 127 6.45 8.72 8.51
C ILE A 127 5.11 8.66 9.28
N ILE A 128 5.16 8.63 10.62
CA ILE A 128 3.95 8.60 11.44
C ILE A 128 3.20 9.93 11.35
N GLU A 129 3.93 11.05 11.42
CA GLU A 129 3.33 12.38 11.28
C GLU A 129 2.75 12.59 9.88
N GLU A 130 3.50 12.19 8.86
CA GLU A 130 3.03 12.26 7.47
C GLU A 130 1.77 11.42 7.26
N LEU A 131 1.74 10.19 7.77
CA LEU A 131 0.56 9.33 7.73
C LEU A 131 -0.63 9.99 8.44
N VAL A 132 -0.47 10.53 9.66
CA VAL A 132 -1.57 11.22 10.35
C VAL A 132 -2.16 12.33 9.49
N MET A 133 -1.31 13.15 8.85
CA MET A 133 -1.76 14.23 7.97
C MET A 133 -2.51 13.72 6.74
N GLN A 134 -2.02 12.67 6.07
CA GLN A 134 -2.66 12.13 4.88
C GLN A 134 -3.97 11.39 5.22
N LEU A 135 -3.96 10.57 6.27
CA LEU A 135 -5.12 9.79 6.71
C LEU A 135 -6.29 10.70 7.11
N LYS A 136 -6.04 11.88 7.68
CA LYS A 136 -7.09 12.86 7.99
C LYS A 136 -7.85 13.33 6.75
N LYS A 137 -7.15 13.51 5.62
CA LYS A 137 -7.72 13.97 4.35
C LYS A 137 -8.50 12.89 3.60
N CYS A 138 -8.16 11.63 3.81
CA CYS A 138 -8.75 10.53 3.08
C CYS A 138 -10.23 10.32 3.46
N GLY A 139 -11.12 10.18 2.49
CA GLY A 139 -12.54 9.94 2.72
C GLY A 139 -13.27 9.71 1.39
N PRO A 140 -14.59 9.47 1.43
CA PRO A 140 -15.37 9.22 0.22
C PRO A 140 -15.24 10.32 -0.83
N GLU A 141 -15.27 11.58 -0.41
CA GLU A 141 -15.09 12.73 -1.32
C GLU A 141 -13.69 12.77 -1.92
N PHE A 142 -12.64 12.58 -1.10
CA PHE A 142 -11.26 12.54 -1.57
C PHE A 142 -11.05 11.43 -2.62
N TYR A 143 -11.66 10.28 -2.41
CA TYR A 143 -11.66 9.16 -3.34
C TYR A 143 -12.39 9.52 -4.64
N GLU A 144 -13.58 10.10 -4.52
CA GLU A 144 -14.43 10.47 -5.65
C GLU A 144 -13.76 11.49 -6.58
N GLN A 145 -13.13 12.51 -6.00
CA GLN A 145 -12.37 13.52 -6.75
C GLN A 145 -11.20 12.92 -7.55
N ARG A 146 -10.81 11.67 -7.29
CA ARG A 146 -9.71 10.96 -7.95
C ARG A 146 -10.17 9.80 -8.81
N ARG A 147 -11.48 9.62 -9.03
CA ARG A 147 -12.05 8.47 -9.75
C ARG A 147 -11.36 8.23 -11.09
N GLU A 148 -11.16 9.27 -11.91
CA GLU A 148 -10.47 9.15 -13.19
C GLU A 148 -9.04 8.59 -13.04
N ALA A 149 -8.25 9.14 -12.12
CA ALA A 149 -6.88 8.68 -11.87
C ALA A 149 -6.84 7.25 -11.30
N ILE A 150 -7.85 6.86 -10.52
CA ILE A 150 -8.00 5.50 -9.99
C ILE A 150 -8.27 4.51 -11.13
N GLU A 151 -9.16 4.85 -12.05
CA GLU A 151 -9.44 4.02 -13.24
C GLU A 151 -8.21 3.91 -14.15
N ASN A 152 -7.53 5.02 -14.44
CA ASN A 152 -6.28 5.01 -15.20
C ASN A 152 -5.23 4.09 -14.55
N ASN A 153 -5.09 4.15 -13.22
CA ASN A 153 -4.14 3.31 -12.49
C ASN A 153 -4.53 1.84 -12.46
N TYR A 154 -5.83 1.53 -12.42
CA TYR A 154 -6.34 0.18 -12.58
C TYR A 154 -5.93 -0.40 -13.94
N ASP A 155 -6.16 0.33 -15.03
CA ASP A 155 -5.81 -0.13 -16.39
C ASP A 155 -4.30 -0.32 -16.56
N MET A 156 -3.50 0.61 -16.03
CA MET A 156 -2.04 0.49 -16.02
C MET A 156 -1.61 -0.75 -15.22
N ALA A 157 -2.14 -0.94 -14.01
CA ALA A 157 -1.82 -2.10 -13.18
C ALA A 157 -2.24 -3.42 -13.84
N PHE A 158 -3.39 -3.44 -14.51
CA PHE A 158 -3.84 -4.58 -15.31
C PHE A 158 -2.83 -4.92 -16.41
N ASN A 159 -2.35 -3.91 -17.14
CA ASN A 159 -1.34 -4.10 -18.16
C ASN A 159 0.01 -4.60 -17.59
N TYR A 160 0.39 -4.16 -16.38
CA TYR A 160 1.57 -4.70 -15.68
C TYR A 160 1.39 -6.16 -15.29
N ALA A 161 0.22 -6.53 -14.77
CA ALA A 161 -0.03 -7.86 -14.23
C ALA A 161 -0.27 -8.93 -15.30
N PHE A 162 -0.99 -8.60 -16.37
CA PHE A 162 -1.52 -9.60 -17.30
C PHE A 162 -0.95 -9.53 -18.71
N ASN A 163 -0.36 -8.39 -19.11
CA ASN A 163 0.12 -8.18 -20.49
C ASN A 163 1.65 -8.19 -20.60
N TYR A 164 2.33 -9.01 -19.79
CA TYR A 164 3.80 -9.10 -19.79
C TYR A 164 4.36 -9.40 -21.20
N SER A 165 3.82 -10.41 -21.89
CA SER A 165 4.29 -10.81 -23.21
C SER A 165 4.17 -9.70 -24.25
N GLU A 166 3.08 -8.93 -24.24
CA GLU A 166 2.89 -7.81 -25.17
C GLU A 166 3.82 -6.64 -24.85
N ARG A 167 4.08 -6.37 -23.57
CA ARG A 167 5.07 -5.37 -23.15
C ARG A 167 6.48 -5.77 -23.56
N LEU A 168 6.84 -7.05 -23.44
CA LEU A 168 8.13 -7.57 -23.85
C LEU A 168 8.33 -7.46 -25.37
N LYS A 169 7.30 -7.80 -26.16
CA LYS A 169 7.32 -7.64 -27.62
C LYS A 169 7.66 -6.21 -28.03
N LYS A 170 7.01 -5.20 -27.41
CA LYS A 170 7.28 -3.79 -27.70
C LYS A 170 8.76 -3.45 -27.45
N LEU A 171 9.31 -3.83 -26.29
CA LEU A 171 10.70 -3.52 -25.93
C LEU A 171 11.75 -4.16 -26.84
N ILE A 172 11.51 -5.38 -27.34
CA ILE A 172 12.46 -6.08 -28.22
C ILE A 172 12.45 -5.50 -29.64
N HIS A 173 11.33 -4.91 -30.07
CA HIS A 173 11.15 -4.36 -31.42
C HIS A 173 11.24 -2.82 -31.47
N THR A 174 11.72 -2.18 -30.40
CA THR A 174 12.06 -0.75 -30.35
C THR A 174 13.58 -0.60 -30.37
#